data_AF-A0AA38MXD9-F1
#
_entry.id   AF-A0AA38MXD9-F1
#
_cell.length_a   1.000
_cell.length_b   1.000
_cell.length_c   1.000
_cell.angle_alpha   90.00
_cell.angle_beta   90.00
_cell.angle_gamma   90.00
#
_symmetry.space_group_name_H-M   'P 1'
#
loop_
_entity.id
_entity.type
_entity.pdbx_description
1 polymer ?
#
loop_
_entity_poly.entity_id
_entity_poly.type
_entity_poly.pdbx_seq_one_letter_code
_entity_poly.pdbx_strand_id
1 'polypeptide(L)'
;MNGLTIMCYRGDIPHSVTQSSFQQPCTYLTANSSANTGAGFDSGLTNAVQFTLNITDDQRTVWFHCKQILHCGMGMVGSINAPLNGSNTFEAFQAAALNIASNEVAQTSGGPVTGGVNGIALATPAATGTSGSSSSSSSSSSSSSSAIVNAASLSAVLLGVVAGVLQVLA
;
A
#
# COMPACT_ATOMS: atom_id res chain seq x y z
N MET A 1 8.25 -5.29 -17.79
CA MET A 1 7.37 -4.37 -17.04
C MET A 1 6.84 -5.17 -15.87
N ASN A 2 7.47 -5.03 -14.71
CA ASN A 2 7.10 -5.78 -13.51
C ASN A 2 6.12 -4.88 -12.74
N GLY A 3 4.82 -5.14 -12.91
CA GLY A 3 3.81 -4.48 -12.09
C GLY A 3 3.85 -5.04 -10.68
N LEU A 4 4.07 -4.18 -9.69
CA LEU A 4 3.95 -4.53 -8.28
C LEU A 4 2.58 -4.09 -7.77
N THR A 5 1.79 -5.02 -7.27
CA THR A 5 0.50 -4.71 -6.65
C THR A 5 0.63 -4.69 -5.14
N ILE A 6 0.34 -3.53 -4.56
CA ILE A 6 0.26 -3.32 -3.12
C ILE A 6 -1.20 -3.42 -2.69
N MET A 7 -1.49 -4.33 -1.78
CA MET A 7 -2.82 -4.45 -1.18
C MET A 7 -2.93 -3.40 -0.07
N CYS A 8 -3.88 -2.48 -0.19
CA CYS A 8 -4.21 -1.60 0.92
C CYS A 8 -4.88 -2.44 2.02
N TYR A 9 -4.45 -2.26 3.27
CA TYR A 9 -4.84 -3.10 4.39
C TYR A 9 -6.38 -3.22 4.52
N ARG A 10 -6.84 -4.42 4.89
CA ARG A 10 -8.25 -4.71 5.17
C ARG A 10 -8.53 -4.49 6.66
N GLY A 11 -8.73 -3.23 7.03
CA GLY A 11 -9.08 -2.81 8.39
C GLY A 11 -10.35 -1.98 8.41
N ASP A 12 -10.86 -1.71 9.62
CA ASP A 12 -12.00 -0.82 9.82
C ASP A 12 -11.63 0.66 9.60
N ILE A 13 -10.34 0.99 9.77
CA ILE A 13 -9.79 2.33 9.58
C ILE A 13 -9.15 2.40 8.18
N PRO A 14 -9.42 3.44 7.38
CA PRO A 14 -8.83 3.57 6.05
C PRO A 14 -7.32 3.72 6.11
N HIS A 15 -6.66 3.07 5.16
CA HIS A 15 -5.22 3.16 4.94
C HIS A 15 -4.94 3.78 3.58
N SER A 16 -3.67 4.13 3.34
CA SER A 16 -3.22 4.59 2.03
C SER A 16 -1.83 4.07 1.72
N VAL A 17 -1.51 4.11 0.43
CA VAL A 17 -0.18 3.96 -0.13
C VAL A 17 0.13 5.30 -0.78
N THR A 18 0.78 6.17 -0.01
CA THR A 18 1.09 7.54 -0.39
C THR A 18 2.59 7.68 -0.55
N GLN A 19 3.06 8.15 -1.70
CA GLN A 19 4.50 8.25 -1.96
C GLN A 19 5.12 9.35 -1.10
N SER A 20 6.29 9.07 -0.55
CA SER A 20 7.11 9.98 0.26
C SER A 20 8.57 9.97 -0.21
N SER A 21 9.40 10.75 0.46
CA SER A 21 10.86 10.70 0.30
C SER A 21 11.49 10.08 1.54
N PHE A 22 12.71 9.55 1.41
CA PHE A 22 13.46 9.01 2.54
C PHE A 22 13.61 10.05 3.68
N GLN A 23 13.83 11.32 3.32
CA GLN A 23 14.03 12.41 4.28
C GLN A 23 12.74 12.87 4.97
N GLN A 24 11.58 12.60 4.38
CA GLN A 24 10.28 13.04 4.90
C GLN A 24 9.28 11.87 4.87
N PRO A 25 9.42 10.89 5.79
CA PRO A 25 8.69 9.62 5.73
C PRO A 25 7.17 9.76 5.84
N CYS A 26 6.67 10.76 6.58
CA CYS A 26 5.25 11.00 6.79
C CYS A 26 4.76 12.24 6.04
N THR A 27 5.29 12.48 4.84
CA THR A 27 4.92 13.64 4.02
C THR A 27 4.75 13.20 2.57
N TYR A 28 3.67 13.68 1.96
CA TYR A 28 3.39 13.41 0.55
C TYR A 28 4.48 14.06 -0.31
N LEU A 29 5.00 13.29 -1.26
CA LEU A 29 6.01 13.76 -2.20
C LEU A 29 5.39 14.75 -3.20
N THR A 30 5.47 16.05 -2.88
CA THR A 30 5.05 17.12 -3.79
C THR A 30 6.07 17.30 -4.92
N ALA A 31 5.59 17.70 -6.10
CA ALA A 31 6.48 18.10 -7.18
C ALA A 31 7.44 19.22 -6.74
N ASN A 32 8.69 19.13 -7.16
CA ASN A 32 9.70 20.14 -6.93
C ASN A 32 10.36 20.51 -8.26
N SER A 33 9.93 21.63 -8.84
CA SER A 33 10.44 22.12 -10.13
C SER A 33 11.93 22.48 -10.08
N SER A 34 12.42 23.00 -8.96
CA SER A 34 13.84 23.35 -8.79
C SER A 34 14.75 22.11 -8.75
N ALA A 35 14.23 20.98 -8.26
CA ALA A 35 14.92 19.69 -8.24
C ALA A 35 14.52 18.77 -9.42
N ASN A 36 13.76 19.29 -10.39
CA ASN A 36 13.20 18.55 -11.52
C ASN A 36 12.56 17.20 -11.12
N THR A 37 11.84 17.19 -9.99
CA THR A 37 11.20 15.99 -9.45
C THR A 37 9.67 16.12 -9.56
N GLY A 38 9.02 15.11 -10.13
CA GLY A 38 7.56 15.05 -10.26
C GLY A 38 6.85 14.82 -8.92
N ALA A 39 5.52 14.96 -8.92
CA ALA A 39 4.70 14.61 -7.76
C ALA A 39 4.61 13.08 -7.62
N GLY A 40 4.45 12.62 -6.38
CA GLY A 40 4.28 11.23 -6.05
C GLY A 40 2.87 10.68 -6.31
N PHE A 41 2.71 9.36 -6.25
CA PHE A 41 1.40 8.73 -6.25
C PHE A 41 0.70 8.84 -4.89
N ASP A 42 -0.62 8.65 -4.88
CA ASP A 42 -1.42 8.48 -3.66
C ASP A 42 -2.62 7.57 -3.94
N SER A 43 -2.79 6.47 -3.21
CA SER A 43 -4.01 5.67 -3.32
C SER A 43 -5.26 6.40 -2.80
N GLY A 44 -5.08 7.48 -2.02
CA GLY A 44 -6.13 8.01 -1.17
C GLY A 44 -6.39 7.11 0.05
N LEU A 45 -7.18 7.62 0.99
CA LEU A 45 -7.63 6.85 2.17
C LEU A 45 -8.75 5.91 1.75
N THR A 46 -8.51 4.61 1.90
CA THR A 46 -9.35 3.55 1.34
C THR A 46 -9.21 2.26 2.15
N ASN A 47 -10.16 1.33 1.98
CA ASN A 47 -10.16 0.03 2.63
C ASN A 47 -10.25 -1.07 1.56
N ALA A 48 -9.49 -2.15 1.74
CA ALA A 48 -9.66 -3.38 0.96
C ALA A 48 -9.54 -3.24 -0.58
N VAL A 49 -8.73 -2.31 -1.05
CA VAL A 49 -8.41 -2.11 -2.47
C VAL A 49 -7.01 -2.59 -2.81
N GLN A 50 -6.79 -2.88 -4.09
CA GLN A 50 -5.47 -3.08 -4.66
C GLN A 50 -5.01 -1.78 -5.29
N PHE A 51 -3.74 -1.44 -5.11
CA PHE A 51 -3.08 -0.33 -5.77
C PHE A 51 -1.83 -0.83 -6.49
N THR A 52 -1.82 -0.74 -7.81
CA THR A 52 -0.76 -1.30 -8.65
C THR A 52 0.19 -0.21 -9.11
N LEU A 53 1.47 -0.43 -8.85
CA LEU A 53 2.58 0.42 -9.27
C LEU A 53 3.39 -0.30 -10.33
N ASN A 54 3.61 0.35 -11.47
CA ASN A 54 4.55 -0.14 -12.47
C ASN A 54 5.96 0.31 -12.08
N ILE A 55 6.81 -0.65 -11.71
CA ILE A 55 8.21 -0.39 -11.34
C ILE A 55 9.04 -0.40 -12.62
N THR A 56 9.66 0.74 -12.93
CA THR A 56 10.39 0.94 -14.18
C THR A 56 11.89 0.72 -14.04
N ASP A 57 12.42 0.73 -12.82
CA ASP A 57 13.84 0.64 -12.51
C ASP A 57 14.01 -0.07 -11.16
N ASP A 58 14.58 -1.27 -11.17
CA ASP A 58 14.74 -2.11 -9.97
C ASP A 58 15.87 -1.63 -9.05
N GLN A 59 16.73 -0.73 -9.53
CA GLN A 59 17.83 -0.13 -8.76
C GLN A 59 17.39 1.12 -8.01
N ARG A 60 16.19 1.64 -8.26
CA ARG A 60 15.68 2.83 -7.58
C ARG A 60 14.66 2.50 -6.53
N THR A 61 14.91 2.99 -5.32
CA THR A 61 14.01 2.82 -4.19
C THR A 61 12.77 3.69 -4.31
N VAL A 62 11.62 3.12 -3.97
CA VAL A 62 10.36 3.84 -3.75
C VAL A 62 10.07 3.84 -2.25
N TRP A 63 9.78 5.01 -1.69
CA TRP A 63 9.38 5.18 -0.29
C TRP A 63 7.91 5.58 -0.23
N PHE A 64 7.16 4.99 0.70
CA PHE A 64 5.74 5.31 0.86
C PHE A 64 5.29 5.15 2.30
N HIS A 65 4.18 5.79 2.63
CA HIS A 65 3.57 5.74 3.95
C HIS A 65 2.05 5.72 3.87
N CYS A 66 1.42 5.40 4.99
CA CYS A 66 0.00 5.64 5.18
C CYS A 66 -0.21 7.07 5.69
N LYS A 67 -1.02 7.86 4.99
CA LYS A 67 -1.32 9.26 5.32
C LYS A 67 -2.42 9.42 6.39
N GLN A 68 -2.96 8.32 6.89
CA GLN A 68 -3.93 8.36 7.98
C GLN A 68 -3.21 8.79 9.24
N ILE A 69 -3.74 9.80 9.92
CA ILE A 69 -3.11 10.39 11.09
C ILE A 69 -2.72 9.32 12.12
N LEU A 70 -1.51 9.45 12.67
CA LEU A 70 -0.84 8.51 13.58
C LEU A 70 -0.36 7.20 12.94
N HIS A 71 -0.81 6.81 11.75
CA HIS A 71 -0.37 5.54 11.17
C HIS A 71 1.10 5.59 10.79
N CYS A 72 1.56 6.66 10.13
CA CYS A 72 2.96 6.77 9.75
C CYS A 72 3.88 6.96 10.95
N GLY A 73 3.49 7.81 11.91
CA GLY A 73 4.22 8.04 13.16
C GLY A 73 4.30 6.79 14.06
N MET A 74 3.40 5.82 13.86
CA MET A 74 3.45 4.49 14.48
C MET A 74 4.17 3.44 13.63
N GLY A 75 4.81 3.85 12.53
CA GLY A 75 5.65 3.01 11.70
C GLY A 75 4.96 2.39 10.49
N MET A 76 3.77 2.83 10.11
CA MET A 76 3.09 2.38 8.89
C MET A 76 3.70 3.00 7.63
N VAL A 77 4.92 2.56 7.35
CA VAL A 77 5.72 2.94 6.20
C VAL A 77 6.15 1.70 5.42
N GLY A 78 6.53 1.89 4.17
CA GLY A 78 7.00 0.82 3.31
C GLY A 78 8.04 1.30 2.31
N SER A 79 8.71 0.33 1.70
CA SER A 79 9.68 0.58 0.64
C SER A 79 9.66 -0.48 -0.44
N ILE A 80 10.01 -0.09 -1.65
CA ILE A 80 10.26 -0.99 -2.78
C ILE A 80 11.72 -0.81 -3.16
N ASN A 81 12.49 -1.89 -3.27
CA ASN A 81 13.90 -1.87 -3.65
C ASN A 81 14.78 -1.00 -2.72
N ALA A 82 14.49 -0.99 -1.42
CA ALA A 82 15.39 -0.38 -0.45
C ALA A 82 16.68 -1.23 -0.31
N PRO A 83 17.86 -0.58 -0.23
CA PRO A 83 19.09 -1.30 0.03
C PRO A 83 19.05 -1.97 1.40
N LEU A 84 19.66 -3.16 1.49
CA LEU A 84 19.73 -3.93 2.73
C LEU A 84 20.78 -3.42 3.72
N ASN A 85 21.67 -2.52 3.27
CA ASN A 85 22.78 -2.00 4.05
C ASN A 85 23.03 -0.53 3.73
N GLY A 86 23.77 0.15 4.59
CA GLY A 86 24.11 1.57 4.43
C GLY A 86 23.14 2.49 5.16
N SER A 87 23.07 3.75 4.72
CA SER A 87 22.31 4.80 5.43
C SER A 87 20.85 4.92 4.98
N ASN A 88 20.48 4.36 3.83
CA ASN A 88 19.16 4.51 3.22
C ASN A 88 18.36 3.20 3.24
N THR A 89 18.41 2.45 4.34
CA THR A 89 17.69 1.17 4.46
C THR A 89 16.24 1.38 4.89
N PHE A 90 15.42 0.34 4.78
CA PHE A 90 14.04 0.38 5.28
C PHE A 90 14.01 0.59 6.80
N GLU A 91 14.92 -0.01 7.55
CA GLU A 91 14.98 0.15 9.01
C GLU A 91 15.26 1.60 9.40
N ALA A 92 16.15 2.28 8.67
CA ALA A 92 16.43 3.70 8.88
C ALA A 92 15.20 4.56 8.55
N PHE A 93 14.48 4.22 7.48
CA PHE A 93 13.25 4.91 7.09
C PHE A 93 12.13 4.75 8.14
N GLN A 94 11.91 3.52 8.63
CA GLN A 94 10.93 3.24 9.67
C GLN A 94 11.30 3.90 11.00
N ALA A 95 12.57 3.89 11.38
CA ALA A 95 13.04 4.58 12.58
C ALA A 95 12.78 6.10 12.49
N ALA A 96 13.03 6.71 11.33
CA ALA A 96 12.72 8.12 11.10
C ALA A 96 11.22 8.42 11.21
N ALA A 97 10.36 7.52 10.72
CA ALA A 97 8.90 7.63 10.87
C ALA A 97 8.46 7.52 12.34
N LEU A 98 8.98 6.52 13.07
CA LEU A 98 8.68 6.32 14.49
C LEU A 98 9.10 7.50 15.37
N ASN A 99 10.17 8.21 14.99
CA ASN A 99 10.60 9.42 15.69
C ASN A 99 9.60 10.58 15.57
N ILE A 100 8.72 10.58 14.56
CA ILE A 100 7.64 11.56 14.45
C ILE A 100 6.58 11.31 15.53
N ALA A 101 6.27 10.03 15.79
CA ALA A 101 5.31 9.59 16.81
C ALA A 101 3.98 10.39 16.72
N SER A 102 3.49 10.89 17.86
CA SER A 102 2.26 11.68 17.94
C SER A 102 2.34 13.08 17.32
N ASN A 103 3.51 13.49 16.81
CA ASN A 103 3.69 14.77 16.12
C ASN A 103 3.36 14.70 14.62
N GLU A 104 2.83 13.57 14.15
CA GLU A 104 2.38 13.42 12.77
C GLU A 104 1.32 14.49 12.45
N VAL A 105 1.43 15.10 11.27
CA VAL A 105 0.51 16.15 10.81
C VAL A 105 -0.51 15.54 9.87
N ALA A 106 -1.79 15.87 10.07
CA ALA A 106 -2.86 15.41 9.20
C ALA A 106 -2.65 15.89 7.76
N GLN A 107 -2.78 14.96 6.81
CA GLN A 107 -2.64 15.25 5.38
C GLN A 107 -4.01 15.31 4.70
N THR A 108 -4.15 16.19 3.71
CA THR A 108 -5.41 16.37 2.99
C THR A 108 -5.81 15.13 2.18
N SER A 109 -7.11 14.85 2.14
CA SER A 109 -7.69 13.77 1.34
C SER A 109 -8.29 14.33 0.05
N GLY A 110 -7.49 14.38 -1.02
CA GLY A 110 -7.92 14.84 -2.35
C GLY A 110 -8.42 13.73 -3.29
N GLY A 111 -8.68 12.53 -2.78
CA GLY A 111 -8.86 11.32 -3.60
C GLY A 111 -7.53 10.72 -4.08
N PRO A 112 -7.59 9.67 -4.91
CA PRO A 112 -6.39 9.02 -5.46
C PRO A 112 -5.66 9.91 -6.49
N VAL A 113 -4.33 9.85 -6.49
CA VAL A 113 -3.41 10.51 -7.41
C VAL A 113 -2.56 9.46 -8.13
N THR A 114 -2.62 9.45 -9.46
CA THR A 114 -1.78 8.59 -10.32
C THR A 114 -0.45 9.27 -10.66
N GLY A 115 0.49 8.54 -11.27
CA GLY A 115 1.86 8.99 -11.50
C GLY A 115 2.83 8.41 -10.47
N GLY A 116 3.86 9.16 -10.11
CA GLY A 116 4.86 8.75 -9.13
C GLY A 116 6.30 8.87 -9.62
N VAL A 117 7.23 8.71 -8.69
CA VAL A 117 8.68 8.76 -8.95
C VAL A 117 9.28 7.37 -8.71
N ASN A 118 9.99 6.80 -9.69
CA ASN A 118 10.57 5.44 -9.64
C ASN A 118 9.57 4.26 -9.54
N GLY A 119 8.29 4.54 -9.28
CA GLY A 119 7.18 3.61 -9.41
C GLY A 119 5.94 4.40 -9.83
N ILE A 120 5.27 3.94 -10.90
CA ILE A 120 4.21 4.70 -11.57
C ILE A 120 2.86 4.02 -11.36
N ALA A 121 1.94 4.68 -10.67
CA ALA A 121 0.53 4.31 -10.64
C ALA A 121 -0.14 4.73 -11.96
N LEU A 122 -0.57 3.76 -12.76
CA LEU A 122 -1.23 4.01 -14.06
C LEU A 122 -2.77 4.10 -13.95
N ALA A 123 -3.32 3.71 -12.79
CA ALA A 123 -4.75 3.73 -12.51
C ALA A 123 -5.00 4.01 -11.03
N THR A 124 -6.20 4.47 -10.72
CA THR A 124 -6.68 4.59 -9.33
C THR A 124 -6.85 3.21 -8.69
N PRO A 125 -6.87 3.10 -7.35
CA PRO A 125 -7.07 1.81 -6.69
C PRO A 125 -8.37 1.13 -7.11
N ALA A 126 -8.30 -0.19 -7.27
CA ALA A 126 -9.45 -1.02 -7.64
C ALA A 126 -9.88 -1.88 -6.45
N ALA A 127 -11.18 -2.06 -6.27
CA ALA A 127 -11.69 -2.98 -5.25
C ALA A 127 -11.08 -4.37 -5.44
N THR A 128 -10.62 -4.98 -4.34
CA THR A 128 -10.20 -6.39 -4.37
C THR A 128 -11.47 -7.22 -4.51
N GLY A 129 -11.86 -7.52 -5.75
CA GLY A 129 -13.09 -8.25 -6.05
C GLY A 129 -13.18 -9.51 -5.19
N THR A 130 -14.16 -9.55 -4.29
CA THR A 130 -14.68 -10.82 -3.80
C THR A 130 -15.61 -11.30 -4.89
N SER A 131 -15.18 -12.30 -5.67
CA SER A 131 -16.13 -13.02 -6.51
C SER A 131 -17.20 -13.64 -5.60
N GLY A 132 -18.43 -13.15 -5.76
CA GLY A 132 -19.67 -13.73 -5.25
C GLY A 132 -20.33 -12.86 -4.17
N SER A 133 -21.54 -12.34 -4.32
CA SER A 133 -22.50 -12.35 -5.42
C SER A 133 -23.42 -11.16 -5.20
N SER A 134 -23.83 -10.50 -6.28
CA SER A 134 -25.11 -9.81 -6.32
C SER A 134 -26.22 -10.81 -5.97
N SER A 135 -26.96 -10.58 -4.89
CA SER A 135 -28.27 -11.18 -4.69
C SER A 135 -29.24 -10.11 -4.21
N SER A 136 -29.94 -9.55 -5.20
CA SER A 136 -31.33 -9.19 -5.07
C SER A 136 -32.11 -10.28 -4.33
N SER A 137 -32.93 -9.84 -3.38
CA SER A 137 -33.87 -10.56 -2.54
C SER A 137 -34.59 -11.77 -3.17
N SER A 138 -34.65 -12.90 -2.46
CA SER A 138 -35.90 -13.52 -1.95
C SER A 138 -35.68 -14.92 -1.33
N SER A 139 -36.07 -15.04 -0.07
CA SER A 139 -36.81 -16.13 0.59
C SER A 139 -36.38 -17.62 0.51
N SER A 140 -36.06 -18.14 1.70
CA SER A 140 -36.64 -19.33 2.37
C SER A 140 -36.14 -20.77 2.10
N SER A 141 -35.81 -21.43 3.23
CA SER A 141 -36.03 -22.84 3.64
C SER A 141 -34.92 -23.90 3.52
N SER A 142 -34.41 -24.30 4.70
CA SER A 142 -34.20 -25.67 5.24
C SER A 142 -33.27 -26.71 4.58
N SER A 143 -32.27 -27.10 5.39
CA SER A 143 -31.84 -28.46 5.82
C SER A 143 -31.15 -29.46 4.87
N SER A 144 -30.00 -29.93 5.39
CA SER A 144 -29.42 -31.29 5.35
C SER A 144 -28.49 -31.74 4.19
N SER A 145 -27.23 -31.94 4.58
CA SER A 145 -26.33 -33.08 4.31
C SER A 145 -26.07 -33.60 2.88
N SER A 146 -24.84 -33.37 2.38
CA SER A 146 -23.79 -34.39 2.13
C SER A 146 -22.92 -34.11 0.88
N ALA A 147 -21.62 -34.40 1.05
CA ALA A 147 -20.67 -34.92 0.07
C ALA A 147 -20.01 -34.00 -1.00
N ILE A 148 -18.75 -33.67 -0.70
CA ILE A 148 -17.52 -33.74 -1.54
C ILE A 148 -17.58 -33.42 -3.05
N VAL A 149 -16.84 -32.37 -3.46
CA VAL A 149 -15.87 -32.44 -4.58
C VAL A 149 -14.62 -31.61 -4.29
N ASN A 150 -13.49 -32.22 -4.63
CA ASN A 150 -12.11 -31.80 -4.44
C ASN A 150 -11.69 -30.78 -5.51
N ALA A 151 -11.11 -29.65 -5.11
CA ALA A 151 -10.25 -28.86 -6.00
C ALA A 151 -9.19 -28.11 -5.18
N ALA A 152 -8.07 -28.81 -4.98
CA ALA A 152 -6.81 -28.20 -4.58
C ALA A 152 -6.43 -27.08 -5.57
N SER A 153 -6.26 -25.87 -5.05
CA SER A 153 -5.50 -24.79 -5.71
C SER A 153 -4.46 -24.32 -4.71
N LEU A 154 -3.33 -25.01 -4.69
CA LEU A 154 -2.14 -24.60 -3.95
C LEU A 154 -1.49 -23.44 -4.70
N SER A 155 -1.97 -22.22 -4.47
CA SER A 155 -1.14 -21.02 -4.70
C SER A 155 -0.61 -20.61 -3.35
N ALA A 156 0.67 -20.87 -3.14
CA ALA A 156 1.40 -20.51 -1.94
C ALA A 156 1.42 -18.98 -1.79
N VAL A 157 0.50 -18.43 -1.01
CA VAL A 157 0.66 -17.11 -0.40
C VAL A 157 1.36 -17.36 0.93
N LEU A 158 2.69 -17.54 0.87
CA LEU A 158 3.51 -17.22 2.02
C LEU A 158 3.61 -15.70 2.07
N LEU A 159 3.01 -15.09 3.08
CA LEU A 159 3.64 -14.06 3.90
C LEU A 159 2.84 -13.95 5.19
N GLY A 160 3.45 -14.46 6.26
CA GLY A 160 2.93 -14.40 7.61
C GLY A 160 2.81 -12.96 8.11
N VAL A 161 1.65 -12.68 8.70
CA VAL A 161 1.38 -11.88 9.90
C VAL A 161 2.49 -10.92 10.34
N VAL A 162 2.25 -9.61 10.28
CA VAL A 162 2.16 -8.68 11.44
C VAL A 162 1.86 -7.28 10.91
N ALA A 163 1.10 -6.49 11.68
CA ALA A 163 0.93 -5.07 11.41
C ALA A 163 2.31 -4.38 11.25
N GLY A 164 2.54 -3.71 10.12
CA GLY A 164 3.44 -2.55 10.10
C GLY A 164 4.75 -2.60 9.30
N VAL A 165 5.05 -3.62 8.49
CA VAL A 165 6.27 -3.60 7.65
C VAL A 165 6.01 -4.19 6.26
N LEU A 166 6.13 -3.36 5.22
CA LEU A 166 6.12 -3.81 3.82
C LEU A 166 7.39 -3.32 3.12
N GLN A 167 8.45 -4.13 3.19
CA GLN A 167 9.61 -4.01 2.31
C GLN A 167 9.47 -5.05 1.20
N VAL A 168 9.45 -4.60 -0.04
CA VAL A 168 9.31 -5.46 -1.23
C VAL A 168 10.51 -5.26 -2.15
N LEU A 169 11.05 -6.34 -2.69
CA LEU A 169 12.03 -6.31 -3.78
C LEU A 169 11.28 -6.66 -5.07
N ALA A 170 11.43 -5.86 -6.12
CA ALA A 170 10.71 -5.97 -7.40
C ALA A 170 11.64 -6.37 -8.55
#